data_AF-A0A2E0WRP6-F1
#
_entry.id   AF-A0A2E0WRP6-F1
#
_cell.length_a   1.000
_cell.length_b   1.000
_cell.length_c   1.000
_cell.angle_alpha   90.00
_cell.angle_beta   90.00
_cell.angle_gamma   90.00
#
_symmetry.space_group_name_H-M   'P 1'
#
loop_
_entity.id
_entity.type
_entity.pdbx_description
1 polymer ?
#
loop_
_entity_poly.entity_id
_entity_poly.type
_entity_poly.pdbx_seq_one_letter_code
_entity_poly.pdbx_strand_id
1 'polypeptide(L)'
;MHGEPLIYGRDRDKGLKLDPQTLTLEAVTIGQDGVSEGDLAVHDETNPVLAQMPIILAPPLPTAMGVIHRHQARAFDANFAIGKPRERRVLVLLHRWNMLDRR
;
A
#
# COMPACT_ATOMS: atom_id res chain seq x y z
N MET A 1 -8.01 1.18 12.15
CA MET A 1 -6.79 1.90 11.74
C MET A 1 -5.66 0.91 11.52
N HIS A 2 -4.52 1.34 10.96
CA HIS A 2 -3.33 0.51 10.88
C HIS A 2 -3.02 -0.21 12.20
N GLY A 3 -2.82 -1.52 12.16
CA GLY A 3 -2.47 -2.34 13.31
C GLY A 3 -3.64 -2.70 14.24
N GLU A 4 -4.86 -2.30 13.91
CA GLU A 4 -6.05 -2.64 14.69
C GLU A 4 -6.83 -3.80 14.05
N PRO A 5 -7.53 -4.62 14.84
CA PRO A 5 -8.45 -5.63 14.33
C PRO A 5 -9.60 -4.99 13.55
N LEU A 6 -10.03 -5.64 12.48
CA LEU A 6 -11.14 -5.22 11.63
C LEU A 6 -12.49 -5.48 12.31
N ILE A 7 -12.86 -4.59 13.23
CA ILE A 7 -14.12 -4.60 13.99
C ILE A 7 -15.12 -3.63 13.33
N TYR A 8 -16.40 -4.04 13.25
CA TYR A 8 -17.49 -3.22 12.70
C TYR A 8 -18.81 -3.47 13.45
N GLY A 9 -19.86 -2.76 13.02
CA GLY A 9 -21.18 -2.80 13.65
C GLY A 9 -21.37 -1.71 14.71
N ARG A 10 -22.63 -1.33 14.97
CA ARG A 10 -22.98 -0.26 15.93
C ARG A 10 -22.46 -0.57 17.33
N ASP A 11 -22.58 -1.83 17.73
CA ASP A 11 -22.24 -2.28 19.08
C ASP A 11 -20.81 -2.83 19.18
N ARG A 12 -20.04 -2.75 18.08
CA ARG A 12 -18.68 -3.30 17.96
C ARG A 12 -18.60 -4.79 18.32
N ASP A 13 -19.66 -5.53 17.99
CA ASP A 13 -19.83 -6.95 18.27
C ASP A 13 -19.42 -7.84 17.09
N LYS A 14 -19.03 -7.26 15.95
CA LYS A 14 -18.69 -7.99 14.72
C LYS A 14 -17.27 -7.73 14.28
N GLY A 15 -16.64 -8.75 13.72
CA GLY A 15 -15.30 -8.68 13.18
C GLY A 15 -15.19 -9.35 11.82
N LEU A 16 -14.10 -9.07 11.12
CA LEU A 16 -13.70 -9.77 9.91
C LEU A 16 -12.55 -10.71 10.24
N LYS A 17 -12.71 -12.00 9.98
CA LYS A 17 -11.69 -13.04 10.16
C LYS A 17 -11.18 -13.50 8.81
N LEU A 18 -9.87 -13.67 8.67
CA LEU A 18 -9.29 -14.25 7.45
C LEU A 18 -9.45 -15.77 7.50
N ASP A 19 -10.09 -16.35 6.50
CA ASP A 19 -10.01 -17.79 6.24
C ASP A 19 -8.73 -18.09 5.43
N PRO A 20 -7.74 -18.79 6.02
CA PRO A 20 -6.49 -19.11 5.34
C PRO A 20 -6.65 -20.13 4.19
N GLN A 21 -7.76 -20.87 4.12
CA GLN A 21 -8.01 -21.84 3.05
C GLN A 21 -8.53 -21.17 1.79
N THR A 22 -9.49 -20.26 1.94
CA THR A 22 -10.11 -19.54 0.81
C THR A 22 -9.47 -18.20 0.51
N LEU A 23 -8.65 -17.67 1.42
CA LEU A 23 -8.07 -16.33 1.37
C LEU A 23 -9.14 -15.23 1.28
N THR A 24 -10.25 -15.43 1.99
CA THR A 24 -11.37 -14.48 2.06
C THR A 24 -11.61 -13.99 3.48
N LEU A 25 -12.27 -12.83 3.61
CA LEU A 25 -12.69 -12.29 4.89
C LEU A 25 -14.12 -12.74 5.20
N GLU A 26 -14.32 -13.35 6.36
CA GLU A 26 -15.60 -13.81 6.86
C GLU A 26 -16.07 -12.95 8.02
N ALA A 27 -17.38 -12.66 8.06
CA ALA A 27 -17.99 -12.00 9.21
C ALA A 27 -18.13 -12.97 10.38
N VAL A 28 -17.68 -12.54 11.54
CA VAL A 28 -17.80 -13.29 12.79
C VAL A 28 -18.38 -12.39 13.89
N THR A 29 -19.04 -12.99 14.88
CA THR A 29 -19.49 -12.29 16.07
C THR A 29 -18.48 -12.52 17.20
N ILE A 30 -18.00 -11.44 17.80
CA ILE A 30 -17.02 -11.48 18.89
C ILE A 30 -17.71 -12.05 20.14
N GLY A 31 -17.06 -13.00 20.81
CA GLY A 31 -17.60 -13.69 21.99
C GLY A 31 -18.54 -14.85 21.68
N GLN A 32 -18.80 -15.15 20.41
CA GLN A 32 -19.53 -16.36 19.97
C GLN A 32 -18.54 -17.37 19.38
N ASP A 33 -18.85 -18.66 19.52
CA ASP A 33 -18.06 -19.78 18.96
C ASP A 33 -16.56 -19.74 19.32
N GLY A 34 -16.23 -19.16 20.47
CA GLY A 34 -14.85 -19.00 20.95
C GLY A 34 -14.04 -17.91 20.23
N VAL A 35 -14.66 -17.10 19.38
CA VAL A 35 -14.00 -16.01 18.65
C VAL A 35 -13.72 -14.83 19.58
N SER A 36 -12.45 -14.42 19.62
CA SER A 36 -11.97 -13.23 20.31
C SER A 36 -11.49 -12.16 19.33
N GLU A 37 -11.20 -10.95 19.81
CA GLU A 37 -10.58 -9.91 18.97
C GLU A 37 -9.23 -10.34 18.36
N GLY A 38 -8.50 -11.23 19.04
CA GLY A 38 -7.21 -11.74 18.58
C GLY A 38 -7.32 -12.67 17.37
N ASP A 39 -8.51 -13.17 17.06
CA ASP A 39 -8.78 -14.03 15.91
C ASP A 39 -9.13 -13.22 14.65
N LEU A 40 -9.32 -11.90 14.78
CA LEU A 40 -9.73 -11.04 13.69
C LEU A 40 -8.55 -10.64 12.81
N ALA A 41 -8.82 -10.42 11.52
CA ALA A 41 -7.85 -9.87 10.61
C ALA A 41 -7.45 -8.45 11.06
N VAL A 42 -6.14 -8.19 11.10
CA VAL A 42 -5.58 -6.89 11.47
C VAL A 42 -5.41 -6.04 10.20
N HIS A 43 -5.83 -4.78 10.26
CA HIS A 43 -5.69 -3.84 9.15
C HIS A 43 -4.23 -3.41 8.98
N ASP A 44 -3.50 -4.05 8.07
CA ASP A 44 -2.14 -3.66 7.71
C ASP A 44 -2.12 -2.83 6.42
N GLU A 45 -2.18 -1.50 6.58
CA GLU A 45 -2.06 -0.54 5.49
C GLU A 45 -0.77 -0.71 4.65
N THR A 46 0.30 -1.28 5.20
CA THR A 46 1.59 -1.42 4.50
C THR A 46 1.71 -2.69 3.67
N ASN A 47 0.86 -3.69 3.94
CA ASN A 47 0.81 -4.93 3.18
C ASN A 47 -0.24 -4.81 2.06
N PRO A 48 0.17 -4.77 0.77
CA PRO A 48 -0.77 -4.55 -0.33
C PRO A 48 -1.79 -5.68 -0.48
N VAL A 49 -1.47 -6.91 -0.08
CA VAL A 49 -2.39 -8.05 -0.19
C VAL A 49 -3.50 -7.92 0.85
N LEU A 50 -3.13 -7.74 2.12
CA LEU A 50 -4.10 -7.59 3.20
C LEU A 50 -4.94 -6.32 3.05
N ALA A 51 -4.32 -5.22 2.62
CA ALA A 51 -5.01 -3.96 2.37
C ALA A 51 -6.10 -4.06 1.28
N GLN A 52 -5.97 -4.96 0.31
CA GLN A 52 -6.97 -5.10 -0.76
C GLN A 52 -8.18 -5.94 -0.37
N MET A 53 -8.06 -6.85 0.60
CA MET A 53 -9.16 -7.77 0.97
C MET A 53 -10.43 -7.03 1.43
N PRO A 54 -10.39 -5.95 2.23
CA PRO A 54 -11.60 -5.22 2.62
C PRO A 54 -12.30 -4.49 1.47
N ILE A 55 -11.62 -4.24 0.34
CA ILE A 55 -12.17 -3.46 -0.79
C ILE A 55 -13.28 -4.23 -1.52
N ILE A 56 -13.17 -5.55 -1.57
CA ILE A 56 -14.10 -6.40 -2.31
C ILE A 56 -15.38 -6.74 -1.51
N LEU A 57 -15.46 -6.28 -0.26
CA LEU A 57 -16.63 -6.52 0.59
C LEU A 57 -17.85 -5.74 0.08
N ALA A 58 -19.00 -6.40 0.11
CA ALA A 58 -20.27 -5.83 -0.33
C ALA A 58 -21.35 -6.03 0.76
N PRO A 59 -22.43 -5.22 0.76
CA PRO A 59 -23.54 -5.41 1.68
C PRO A 59 -24.02 -6.87 1.70
N PRO A 60 -24.25 -7.46 2.89
CA PRO A 60 -24.40 -6.82 4.20
C PRO A 60 -23.10 -6.56 4.99
N LEU A 61 -21.92 -6.83 4.42
CA LEU A 61 -20.62 -6.59 5.06
C LEU A 61 -20.25 -5.10 5.04
N PRO A 62 -19.33 -4.65 5.92
CA PRO A 62 -18.94 -3.25 5.96
C PRO A 62 -18.21 -2.84 4.68
N THR A 63 -18.47 -1.62 4.21
CA THR A 63 -17.67 -0.98 3.16
C THR A 63 -16.39 -0.42 3.77
N ALA A 64 -15.24 -0.72 3.17
CA ALA A 64 -13.95 -0.19 3.61
C ALA A 64 -13.86 1.33 3.39
N MET A 65 -13.48 2.08 4.43
CA MET A 65 -13.39 3.54 4.43
C MET A 65 -12.08 3.99 5.08
N GLY A 66 -11.55 5.14 4.65
CA GLY A 66 -10.31 5.72 5.18
C GLY A 66 -9.05 5.31 4.42
N VAL A 67 -7.91 5.22 5.12
CA VAL A 67 -6.65 4.77 4.51
C VAL A 67 -6.67 3.25 4.41
N ILE A 68 -6.82 2.76 3.17
CA ILE A 68 -6.85 1.33 2.90
C ILE A 68 -5.44 0.78 2.70
N HIS A 69 -4.65 1.43 1.85
CA HIS A 69 -3.26 1.08 1.59
C HIS A 69 -2.36 2.31 1.66
N ARG A 70 -1.18 2.16 2.26
CA ARG A 70 -0.14 3.17 2.42
C ARG A 70 1.20 2.58 2.03
N HIS A 71 1.78 3.12 0.97
CA HIS A 71 3.11 2.74 0.49
C HIS A 71 4.05 3.94 0.47
N GLN A 72 5.14 3.88 1.23
CA GLN A 72 6.18 4.91 1.20
C GLN A 72 7.15 4.63 0.04
N ALA A 73 7.11 5.47 -0.98
CA ALA A 73 8.05 5.43 -2.09
C ALA A 73 8.43 6.83 -2.53
N ARG A 74 9.56 6.94 -3.22
CA ARG A 74 9.93 8.17 -3.91
C ARG A 74 8.92 8.46 -5.01
N ALA A 75 8.51 9.71 -5.13
CA ALA A 75 7.79 10.18 -6.28
C ALA A 75 8.63 9.98 -7.56
N PHE A 76 7.94 9.89 -8.70
CA PHE A 76 8.56 9.61 -9.99
C PHE A 76 9.75 10.54 -10.30
N ASP A 77 9.60 11.86 -10.12
CA ASP A 77 10.65 12.84 -10.46
C ASP A 77 11.93 12.67 -9.65
N ALA A 78 11.80 12.37 -8.36
CA ALA A 78 12.93 12.09 -7.48
C ALA A 78 13.69 10.83 -7.89
N ASN A 79 13.00 9.87 -8.52
CA ASN A 79 13.60 8.65 -9.04
C ASN A 79 14.21 8.87 -10.44
N PHE A 80 13.54 9.64 -11.30
CA PHE A 80 13.95 9.93 -12.67
C PHE A 80 15.30 10.66 -12.74
N ALA A 81 15.55 11.62 -11.85
CA ALA A 81 16.79 12.41 -11.83
C ALA A 81 18.06 11.58 -11.51
N ILE A 82 17.91 10.44 -10.84
CA ILE A 82 19.03 9.58 -10.41
C ILE A 82 19.52 8.68 -11.56
N GLY A 83 18.63 8.34 -12.50
CA GLY A 83 18.92 7.44 -13.61
C GLY A 83 19.68 8.06 -14.79
N LYS A 84 19.89 9.38 -14.81
CA LYS A 84 20.64 10.03 -15.91
C LYS A 84 22.15 10.00 -15.63
N PRO A 85 22.97 9.39 -16.50
CA PRO A 85 24.41 9.63 -16.44
C PRO A 85 24.64 11.13 -16.61
N ARG A 86 25.28 11.76 -15.63
CA ARG A 86 25.62 13.19 -15.70
C ARG A 86 26.33 13.45 -17.02
N GLU A 87 25.70 14.21 -17.91
CA GLU A 87 26.25 14.62 -19.19
C GLU A 87 27.48 15.52 -18.98
N ARG A 88 28.62 14.92 -18.63
CA ARG A 88 29.93 15.58 -18.67
C ARG A 88 30.52 15.59 -20.09
N ARG A 89 29.69 15.39 -21.13
CA ARG A 89 30.12 15.30 -22.53
C ARG A 89 29.97 16.61 -23.32
N VAL A 90 29.12 17.54 -22.86
CA VAL A 90 28.88 18.80 -23.61
C VAL A 90 30.06 19.76 -23.48
N LEU A 91 30.66 19.89 -22.30
CA LEU A 91 31.85 20.74 -22.08
C LEU A 91 33.10 20.24 -22.82
N VAL A 92 33.25 18.92 -22.97
CA VAL A 92 34.38 18.31 -23.70
C VAL A 92 34.23 18.53 -25.22
N LEU A 93 33.01 18.51 -25.75
CA LEU A 93 32.78 18.81 -27.18
C LEU A 93 33.02 20.29 -27.50
N LEU A 94 32.55 21.21 -26.65
CA LEU A 94 32.72 22.65 -26.88
C LEU A 94 34.19 23.10 -26.86
N HIS A 95 35.04 22.47 -26.04
CA HIS A 95 36.47 22.77 -26.03
C HIS A 95 37.19 22.29 -27.29
N ARG A 96 36.72 21.20 -27.91
CA ARG A 96 37.29 20.65 -29.16
C ARG A 96 36.94 21.48 -30.39
N TRP A 97 35.74 22.07 -30.43
CA TRP A 97 35.32 22.96 -31.51
C TRP A 97 36.05 24.31 -31.49
N ASN A 98 36.35 24.84 -30.30
CA ASN A 98 37.07 26.11 -30.16
C ASN A 98 38.55 26.05 -30.62
N MET A 99 39.13 24.84 -30.76
CA MET A 99 40.45 24.64 -31.36
C MET A 99 40.42 24.57 -32.90
N LEU A 100 39.29 24.21 -33.50
CA LEU A 100 39.17 24.02 -34.95
C LEU A 100 38.77 25.32 -35.69
N ASP A 101 38.25 26.32 -34.96
CA ASP A 101 37.78 27.60 -35.51
C ASP A 101 38.86 28.72 -35.54
N ARG A 102 40.11 28.41 -35.21
CA ARG A 102 41.26 29.35 -35.32
C ARG A 102 42.15 29.05 -36.52
N ARG A 103 41.60 29.04 -37.73
CA ARG A 103 42.35 29.12 -38.98
C ARG A 103 41.75 30.14 -39.92
#